data_AF-A0A2G5VU13-F1
#
_entry.id   AF-A0A2G5VU13-F1
#
_cell.length_a   1.000
_cell.length_b   1.000
_cell.length_c   1.000
_cell.angle_alpha   90.00
_cell.angle_beta   90.00
_cell.angle_gamma   90.00
#
_symmetry.space_group_name_H-M   'P 1'
#
loop_
_entity.id
_entity.type
_entity.pdbx_description
1 polymer ?
#
loop_
_entity_poly.entity_id
_entity_poly.type
_entity_poly.pdbx_seq_one_letter_code
_entity_poly.pdbx_strand_id
1 'polypeptide(L)'
;MNGVIEADTVELENPCFAPPDAWSPKCQNIRIQSWTPTPNLVPWVQKTLENSRDLKVLDIKGHGNFVKIGEMIHGATISESLKLSDDTNLTDEDFEKIGAMDLFLCSLKITVEAVKKRLEQFLKNGKTTDEFRMYIPQPSPNFDSKKELFPKNWILKRCKREEEDVGEYFGKIVGGFENVHGIQDPREINTRHFGDTIMIYCAIWKKSNDPCIFSRQLLDLEQRDVKRNGKRYERCSLKLCSKSDYQIVKSTKFEFGKLNIYETLSQFIDEKTTIRVEIDSLTIWLTGKKNLTKIDQGWNGEIIEELSEIEQENRFEILQKLLLRFSKNGIIHADTVEIDSLSIPPGVQLKCNCLTLIDVPNSKQWLQKLKSTNFKKLHLALRDREENIGAEISRLKISESANFFKCSDVRDEDLIGVSGSDFRLYDGKISREFVKKMLEIHLKFGKRNDEFKVTLNLEGEDSDFDPFSFIPKNLKIRRIKKDGYTENAFLGNIFGGFENVHGIQDRRRLSIIPYDTRFSINCQIYKKPMAPFEMCPF
;
A
#
# COMPACT_ATOMS: atom_id res chain seq x y z
N MET A 1 15.08 -0.99 56.52
CA MET A 1 14.93 0.17 55.60
C MET A 1 13.46 0.25 55.26
N ASN A 2 12.78 1.35 55.60
CA ASN A 2 11.36 1.54 55.32
C ASN A 2 11.19 1.70 53.80
N GLY A 3 10.73 0.63 53.14
CA GLY A 3 10.84 0.38 51.69
C GLY A 3 9.98 1.25 50.78
N VAL A 4 10.02 2.57 50.93
CA VAL A 4 9.44 3.49 49.94
C VAL A 4 10.40 3.59 48.76
N ILE A 5 9.92 3.23 47.58
CA ILE A 5 10.64 3.40 46.32
C ILE A 5 10.16 4.71 45.72
N GLU A 6 11.01 5.75 45.72
CA GLU A 6 10.71 6.99 45.00
C GLU A 6 11.19 6.85 43.56
N ALA A 7 10.26 6.96 42.61
CA ALA A 7 10.56 6.88 41.20
C ALA A 7 9.62 7.80 40.42
N ASP A 8 10.11 8.46 39.38
CA ASP A 8 9.23 9.26 38.52
C ASP A 8 8.23 8.39 37.76
N THR A 9 8.68 7.19 37.34
CA THR A 9 7.90 6.22 36.56
C THR A 9 8.06 4.82 37.12
N VAL A 10 6.93 4.11 37.26
CA VAL A 10 6.87 2.67 37.51
C VAL A 10 6.39 2.00 36.24
N GLU A 11 7.21 1.11 35.68
CA GLU A 11 6.87 0.30 34.51
C GLU A 11 6.91 -1.19 34.86
N LEU A 12 5.85 -1.91 34.53
CA LEU A 12 5.74 -3.35 34.76
C LEU A 12 5.31 -4.04 33.46
N GLU A 13 6.00 -5.10 33.09
CA GLU A 13 5.68 -5.92 31.93
C GLU A 13 5.40 -7.37 32.38
N ASN A 14 4.22 -7.87 32.02
CA ASN A 14 3.69 -9.20 32.32
C ASN A 14 3.90 -9.64 33.79
N PRO A 15 3.34 -8.91 34.78
CA PRO A 15 3.51 -9.26 36.18
C PRO A 15 2.88 -10.63 36.50
N CYS A 16 3.72 -11.66 36.60
CA CYS A 16 3.29 -13.06 36.74
C CYS A 16 3.22 -13.55 38.19
N PHE A 17 3.61 -12.73 39.17
CA PHE A 17 3.54 -13.00 40.61
C PHE A 17 2.89 -11.82 41.35
N ALA A 18 2.50 -11.98 42.61
CA ALA A 18 1.90 -10.90 43.42
C ALA A 18 2.94 -9.85 43.83
N PRO A 19 2.58 -8.57 44.00
CA PRO A 19 3.51 -7.56 44.52
C PRO A 19 4.03 -7.96 45.91
N PRO A 20 5.33 -7.82 46.19
CA PRO A 20 5.86 -8.04 47.54
C PRO A 20 5.17 -7.12 48.55
N ASP A 21 4.99 -7.57 49.80
CA ASP A 21 4.34 -6.73 50.85
C ASP A 21 5.06 -5.40 51.09
N ALA A 22 6.39 -5.40 50.91
CA ALA A 22 7.24 -4.22 51.04
C ALA A 22 7.20 -3.28 49.80
N TRP A 23 6.48 -3.65 48.73
CA TRP A 23 6.33 -2.80 47.54
C TRP A 23 5.48 -1.58 47.86
N SER A 24 6.11 -0.40 47.86
CA SER A 24 5.46 0.86 48.23
C SER A 24 6.01 2.02 47.38
N PRO A 25 5.76 2.03 46.05
CA PRO A 25 6.29 3.06 45.18
C PRO A 25 5.53 4.37 45.32
N LYS A 26 6.25 5.48 45.26
CA LYS A 26 5.70 6.83 45.08
C LYS A 26 6.13 7.35 43.73
N CYS A 27 5.17 7.58 42.83
CA CYS A 27 5.43 7.95 41.44
C CYS A 27 4.35 8.82 40.83
N GLN A 28 4.67 9.45 39.69
CA GLN A 28 3.72 10.25 38.91
C GLN A 28 3.28 9.56 37.63
N ASN A 29 4.01 8.53 37.19
CA ASN A 29 3.73 7.82 35.94
C ASN A 29 3.69 6.32 36.21
N ILE A 30 2.59 5.67 35.83
CA ILE A 30 2.41 4.23 35.96
C ILE A 30 2.14 3.65 34.58
N ARG A 31 2.95 2.68 34.16
CA ARG A 31 2.74 1.91 32.92
C ARG A 31 2.76 0.42 33.22
N ILE A 32 1.69 -0.29 32.92
CA ILE A 32 1.60 -1.73 33.15
C ILE A 32 1.10 -2.41 31.87
N GLN A 33 1.87 -3.35 31.35
CA GLN A 33 1.47 -4.16 30.20
C GLN A 33 1.34 -5.61 30.62
N SER A 34 0.22 -6.25 30.28
CA SER A 34 -0.07 -7.64 30.62
C SER A 34 -0.67 -8.40 29.45
N TRP A 35 0.19 -8.80 28.52
CA TRP A 35 -0.18 -9.48 27.28
C TRP A 35 -0.60 -10.93 27.50
N THR A 36 -0.25 -11.51 28.66
CA THR A 36 -0.77 -12.80 29.12
C THR A 36 -1.83 -12.59 30.21
N PRO A 37 -2.94 -13.35 30.23
CA PRO A 37 -3.89 -13.31 31.33
C PRO A 37 -3.17 -13.60 32.66
N THR A 38 -3.12 -12.61 33.55
CA THR A 38 -2.51 -12.75 34.88
C THR A 38 -3.51 -12.35 35.96
N PRO A 39 -3.70 -13.19 37.01
CA PRO A 39 -4.53 -12.81 38.15
C PRO A 39 -3.91 -11.65 38.96
N ASN A 40 -2.63 -11.33 38.73
CA ASN A 40 -1.88 -10.39 39.56
C ASN A 40 -1.95 -8.93 39.09
N LEU A 41 -2.57 -8.64 37.94
CA LEU A 41 -2.65 -7.27 37.41
C LEU A 41 -3.31 -6.32 38.43
N VAL A 42 -4.48 -6.71 38.94
CA VAL A 42 -5.25 -5.90 39.91
C VAL A 42 -4.46 -5.67 41.20
N PRO A 43 -3.87 -6.69 41.86
CA PRO A 43 -2.99 -6.49 43.00
C PRO A 43 -1.85 -5.49 42.76
N TRP A 44 -1.17 -5.57 41.61
CA TRP A 44 -0.08 -4.64 41.27
C TRP A 44 -0.57 -3.22 41.08
N VAL A 45 -1.71 -3.02 40.41
CA VAL A 45 -2.34 -1.71 40.25
C VAL A 45 -2.73 -1.14 41.61
N GLN A 46 -3.42 -1.92 42.43
CA GLN A 46 -3.85 -1.52 43.77
C GLN A 46 -2.66 -1.06 44.62
N LYS A 47 -1.62 -1.90 44.72
CA LYS A 47 -0.45 -1.64 45.56
C LYS A 47 0.33 -0.40 45.10
N THR A 48 0.34 -0.14 43.79
CA THR A 48 1.02 1.04 43.22
C THR A 48 0.21 2.32 43.46
N LEU A 49 -1.13 2.24 43.39
CA LEU A 49 -2.03 3.39 43.62
C LEU A 49 -2.21 3.75 45.10
N GLU A 50 -1.86 2.87 46.06
CA GLU A 50 -1.93 3.16 47.50
C GLU A 50 -1.20 4.46 47.88
N ASN A 51 -0.06 4.75 47.25
CA ASN A 51 0.80 5.91 47.58
C ASN A 51 0.95 6.92 46.43
N SER A 52 0.28 6.70 45.30
CA SER A 52 0.44 7.51 44.08
C SER A 52 -0.94 7.86 43.49
N ARG A 53 -1.61 8.84 44.11
CA ARG A 53 -2.96 9.30 43.71
C ARG A 53 -2.96 10.53 42.79
N ASP A 54 -1.88 11.31 42.79
CA ASP A 54 -1.70 12.48 41.91
C ASP A 54 -0.79 12.12 40.74
N LEU A 55 -1.37 11.56 39.68
CA LEU A 55 -0.69 11.03 38.52
C LEU A 55 -0.69 12.03 37.36
N LYS A 56 0.40 11.97 36.58
CA LYS A 56 0.47 12.53 35.23
C LYS A 56 -0.02 11.49 34.22
N VAL A 57 0.50 10.26 34.32
CA VAL A 57 0.24 9.19 33.36
C VAL A 57 -0.21 7.92 34.06
N LEU A 58 -1.29 7.32 33.57
CA LEU A 58 -1.72 5.97 33.89
C LEU A 58 -2.00 5.20 32.59
N ASP A 59 -1.13 4.26 32.22
CA ASP A 59 -1.25 3.44 31.01
C ASP A 59 -1.25 1.96 31.39
N ILE A 60 -2.42 1.31 31.39
CA ILE A 60 -2.58 -0.11 31.68
C ILE A 60 -3.17 -0.81 30.46
N LYS A 61 -2.43 -1.76 29.90
CA LYS A 61 -2.80 -2.53 28.70
C LYS A 61 -2.76 -4.02 28.94
N GLY A 62 -3.64 -4.75 28.27
CA GLY A 62 -3.62 -6.21 28.20
C GLY A 62 -4.88 -6.86 28.77
N HIS A 63 -4.74 -8.05 29.33
CA HIS A 63 -5.85 -8.87 29.83
C HIS A 63 -5.92 -8.84 31.37
N GLY A 64 -7.09 -8.47 31.91
CA GLY A 64 -7.35 -8.49 33.35
C GLY A 64 -8.73 -7.95 33.71
N ASN A 65 -8.99 -7.76 35.01
CA ASN A 65 -10.26 -7.22 35.49
C ASN A 65 -10.20 -5.68 35.55
N PHE A 66 -10.51 -5.04 34.42
CA PHE A 66 -10.49 -3.58 34.30
C PHE A 66 -11.63 -2.88 35.03
N VAL A 67 -12.74 -3.57 35.31
CA VAL A 67 -13.82 -3.05 36.16
C VAL A 67 -13.29 -2.70 37.55
N LYS A 68 -12.52 -3.61 38.17
CA LYS A 68 -11.87 -3.33 39.47
C LYS A 68 -10.83 -2.22 39.38
N ILE A 69 -10.10 -2.13 38.25
CA ILE A 69 -9.13 -1.05 38.04
C ILE A 69 -9.86 0.30 37.94
N GLY A 70 -11.01 0.35 37.27
CA GLY A 70 -11.88 1.52 37.21
C GLY A 70 -12.33 2.00 38.58
N GLU A 71 -12.75 1.09 39.45
CA GLU A 71 -13.08 1.40 40.86
C GLU A 71 -11.89 1.96 41.64
N MET A 72 -10.67 1.44 41.38
CA MET A 72 -9.46 1.87 42.09
C MET A 72 -9.01 3.28 41.73
N ILE A 73 -9.28 3.74 40.50
CA ILE A 73 -8.88 5.08 40.06
C ILE A 73 -9.84 6.18 40.52
N HIS A 74 -10.97 5.83 41.16
CA HIS A 74 -11.81 6.81 41.83
C HIS A 74 -11.00 7.62 42.86
N GLY A 75 -11.10 8.95 42.77
CA GLY A 75 -10.36 9.87 43.63
C GLY A 75 -8.86 10.03 43.30
N ALA A 76 -8.36 9.39 42.23
CA ALA A 76 -7.04 9.72 41.69
C ALA A 76 -7.15 10.92 40.73
N THR A 77 -6.20 11.85 40.83
CA THR A 77 -6.05 12.94 39.86
C THR A 77 -5.14 12.47 38.74
N ILE A 78 -5.61 12.47 37.50
CA ILE A 78 -4.81 12.08 36.32
C ILE A 78 -4.82 13.24 35.33
N SER A 79 -3.66 13.86 35.12
CA SER A 79 -3.56 15.18 34.50
C SER A 79 -3.09 15.20 33.04
N GLU A 80 -2.32 14.21 32.57
CA GLU A 80 -1.77 14.21 31.21
C GLU A 80 -2.35 13.09 30.34
N SER A 81 -2.25 11.82 30.76
CA SER A 81 -2.63 10.66 29.95
C SER A 81 -3.29 9.55 30.76
N LEU A 82 -4.41 9.01 30.26
CA LEU A 82 -5.11 7.87 30.82
C LEU A 82 -5.44 6.85 29.72
N LYS A 83 -4.86 5.66 29.82
CA LYS A 83 -5.03 4.57 28.85
C LYS A 83 -5.36 3.28 29.56
N LEU A 84 -6.57 2.78 29.38
CA LEU A 84 -7.08 1.53 29.96
C LEU A 84 -7.72 0.73 28.82
N SER A 85 -7.16 -0.44 28.51
CA SER A 85 -7.46 -1.15 27.25
C SER A 85 -8.75 -1.97 27.22
N ASP A 86 -9.47 -2.09 28.33
CA ASP A 86 -10.67 -2.94 28.47
C ASP A 86 -11.74 -2.24 29.34
N ASP A 87 -12.94 -2.82 29.45
CA ASP A 87 -14.10 -2.19 30.11
C ASP A 87 -13.81 -1.85 31.58
N THR A 88 -13.88 -0.55 31.87
CA THR A 88 -13.59 0.05 33.18
C THR A 88 -14.83 0.30 34.02
N ASN A 89 -16.03 0.17 33.45
CA ASN A 89 -17.30 0.44 34.14
C ASN A 89 -17.42 1.87 34.71
N LEU A 90 -16.62 2.83 34.22
CA LEU A 90 -16.68 4.23 34.61
C LEU A 90 -18.00 4.88 34.17
N THR A 91 -18.55 5.75 35.01
CA THR A 91 -19.77 6.50 34.70
C THR A 91 -19.48 7.84 34.05
N ASP A 92 -20.52 8.53 33.55
CA ASP A 92 -20.42 9.90 33.05
C ASP A 92 -19.82 10.86 34.12
N GLU A 93 -20.20 10.70 35.39
CA GLU A 93 -19.70 11.51 36.50
C GLU A 93 -18.20 11.28 36.77
N ASP A 94 -17.74 10.04 36.61
CA ASP A 94 -16.32 9.72 36.75
C ASP A 94 -15.54 10.29 35.58
N PHE A 95 -16.10 10.18 34.38
CA PHE A 95 -15.49 10.64 33.15
C PHE A 95 -15.30 12.17 33.13
N GLU A 96 -16.29 12.93 33.64
CA GLU A 96 -16.20 14.39 33.77
C GLU A 96 -15.06 14.85 34.72
N LYS A 97 -14.69 14.03 35.71
CA LYS A 97 -13.63 14.36 36.69
C LYS A 97 -12.21 14.12 36.19
N ILE A 98 -12.04 13.40 35.08
CA ILE A 98 -10.71 13.09 34.52
C ILE A 98 -10.09 14.38 33.96
N GLY A 99 -8.84 14.67 34.33
CA GLY A 99 -8.11 15.86 33.84
C GLY A 99 -7.40 15.65 32.50
N ALA A 100 -6.99 14.42 32.20
CA ALA A 100 -6.21 14.06 31.01
C ALA A 100 -6.96 14.24 29.68
N MET A 101 -6.30 14.82 28.68
CA MET A 101 -6.84 14.94 27.31
C MET A 101 -6.38 13.78 26.41
N ASP A 102 -5.22 13.17 26.68
CA ASP A 102 -4.76 11.94 26.02
C ASP A 102 -5.46 10.73 26.67
N LEU A 103 -6.45 10.19 25.96
CA LEU A 103 -7.40 9.19 26.45
C LEU A 103 -7.45 7.98 25.55
N PHE A 104 -7.34 6.79 26.15
CA PHE A 104 -7.77 5.53 25.55
C PHE A 104 -8.59 4.76 26.58
N LEU A 105 -9.91 4.70 26.41
CA LEU A 105 -10.82 4.12 27.40
C LEU A 105 -11.89 3.24 26.77
N CYS A 106 -12.30 2.20 27.48
CA CYS A 106 -13.53 1.46 27.24
C CYS A 106 -14.40 1.54 28.49
N SER A 107 -15.67 1.93 28.32
CA SER A 107 -16.67 1.83 29.39
C SER A 107 -18.07 1.63 28.83
N LEU A 108 -18.74 0.58 29.30
CA LEU A 108 -20.12 0.30 28.93
C LEU A 108 -21.16 1.18 29.63
N LYS A 109 -20.73 2.09 30.53
CA LYS A 109 -21.60 3.01 31.28
C LYS A 109 -21.50 4.47 30.87
N ILE A 110 -20.58 4.82 29.98
CA ILE A 110 -20.44 6.20 29.49
C ILE A 110 -21.42 6.44 28.33
N THR A 111 -22.17 7.53 28.39
CA THR A 111 -23.15 7.90 27.36
C THR A 111 -22.52 8.71 26.23
N VAL A 112 -23.19 8.70 25.07
CA VAL A 112 -22.79 9.57 23.92
C VAL A 112 -22.77 11.04 24.30
N GLU A 113 -23.69 11.51 25.15
CA GLU A 113 -23.73 12.92 25.57
C GLU A 113 -22.50 13.32 26.39
N ALA A 114 -22.01 12.43 27.27
CA ALA A 114 -20.76 12.66 27.98
C ALA A 114 -19.56 12.65 27.02
N VAL A 115 -19.55 11.76 26.03
CA VAL A 115 -18.50 11.74 25.00
C VAL A 115 -18.49 13.01 24.15
N LYS A 116 -19.65 13.55 23.77
CA LYS A 116 -19.74 14.82 23.04
C LYS A 116 -19.06 15.96 23.78
N LYS A 117 -19.46 16.17 25.03
CA LYS A 117 -18.88 17.20 25.89
C LYS A 117 -17.38 17.02 26.02
N ARG A 118 -16.91 15.78 26.17
CA ARG A 118 -15.48 15.51 26.31
C ARG A 118 -14.72 15.73 25.01
N LEU A 119 -15.28 15.35 23.87
CA LEU A 119 -14.66 15.58 22.56
C LEU A 119 -14.52 17.08 22.29
N GLU A 120 -15.51 17.91 22.67
CA GLU A 120 -15.40 19.37 22.64
C GLU A 120 -14.26 19.87 23.54
N GLN A 121 -14.15 19.36 24.77
CA GLN A 121 -13.05 19.70 25.68
C GLN A 121 -11.69 19.28 25.10
N PHE A 122 -11.60 18.12 24.46
CA PHE A 122 -10.39 17.63 23.80
C PHE A 122 -9.98 18.55 22.65
N LEU A 123 -10.92 18.97 21.80
CA LEU A 123 -10.62 19.91 20.71
C LEU A 123 -10.13 21.27 21.24
N LYS A 124 -10.71 21.73 22.36
CA LYS A 124 -10.37 22.99 23.00
C LYS A 124 -9.02 22.95 23.74
N ASN A 125 -8.72 21.86 24.45
CA ASN A 125 -7.61 21.80 25.41
C ASN A 125 -6.51 20.78 25.05
N GLY A 126 -6.74 19.91 24.06
CA GLY A 126 -5.77 18.89 23.66
C GLY A 126 -4.54 19.48 22.97
N LYS A 127 -3.39 18.86 23.20
CA LYS A 127 -2.09 19.16 22.60
C LYS A 127 -1.87 18.35 21.32
N THR A 128 -0.74 18.61 20.64
CA THR A 128 -0.43 17.98 19.35
C THR A 128 -0.14 16.48 19.43
N THR A 129 0.24 16.01 20.62
CA THR A 129 0.57 14.61 20.91
C THR A 129 -0.62 13.80 21.42
N ASP A 130 -1.71 14.46 21.80
CA ASP A 130 -2.81 13.82 22.51
C ASP A 130 -3.71 13.06 21.53
N GLU A 131 -4.22 11.93 21.99
CA GLU A 131 -5.18 11.11 21.26
C GLU A 131 -6.45 10.99 22.08
N PHE A 132 -7.61 11.06 21.44
CA PHE A 132 -8.88 10.73 22.04
C PHE A 132 -9.41 9.44 21.42
N ARG A 133 -9.44 8.35 22.18
CA ARG A 133 -9.98 7.07 21.74
C ARG A 133 -10.90 6.49 22.80
N MET A 134 -12.14 6.21 22.41
CA MET A 134 -13.15 5.68 23.32
C MET A 134 -13.96 4.56 22.70
N TYR A 135 -14.37 3.63 23.55
CA TYR A 135 -15.35 2.58 23.27
C TYR A 135 -16.50 2.74 24.27
N ILE A 136 -17.71 2.93 23.74
CA ILE A 136 -18.94 3.16 24.51
C ILE A 136 -20.07 2.25 23.97
N PRO A 137 -21.16 2.01 24.72
CA PRO A 137 -22.28 1.25 24.21
C PRO A 137 -22.93 1.99 23.03
N GLN A 138 -23.34 1.24 22.02
CA GLN A 138 -24.11 1.77 20.90
C GLN A 138 -25.49 2.23 21.40
N PRO A 139 -25.87 3.52 21.25
CA PRO A 139 -27.13 4.03 21.80
C PRO A 139 -28.36 3.44 21.13
N SER A 140 -28.28 3.18 19.83
CA SER A 140 -29.36 2.57 19.06
C SER A 140 -28.84 1.85 17.81
N PRO A 141 -29.56 0.84 17.28
CA PRO A 141 -29.15 0.11 16.08
C PRO A 141 -28.96 0.98 14.82
N ASN A 142 -29.61 2.15 14.76
CA ASN A 142 -29.59 3.06 13.60
C ASN A 142 -28.81 4.35 13.90
N PHE A 143 -27.94 4.34 14.91
CA PHE A 143 -27.18 5.51 15.31
C PHE A 143 -26.34 6.06 14.14
N ASP A 144 -26.50 7.35 13.83
CA ASP A 144 -25.74 8.06 12.80
C ASP A 144 -24.76 9.01 13.47
N SER A 145 -23.49 8.63 13.47
CA SER A 145 -22.41 9.41 14.09
C SER A 145 -22.38 10.85 13.60
N LYS A 146 -22.64 11.08 12.30
CA LYS A 146 -22.58 12.43 11.73
C LYS A 146 -23.70 13.32 12.27
N LYS A 147 -24.91 12.77 12.41
CA LYS A 147 -26.09 13.51 12.89
C LYS A 147 -26.14 13.62 14.40
N GLU A 148 -25.70 12.58 15.08
CA GLU A 148 -25.96 12.38 16.50
C GLU A 148 -24.74 12.58 17.37
N LEU A 149 -23.50 12.52 16.88
CA LEU A 149 -22.29 12.76 17.70
C LEU A 149 -21.74 14.18 17.51
N PHE A 150 -21.74 14.74 16.30
CA PHE A 150 -21.01 15.97 16.03
C PHE A 150 -21.88 17.24 16.14
N PRO A 151 -21.42 18.27 16.86
CA PRO A 151 -22.04 19.59 16.88
C PRO A 151 -22.16 20.22 15.48
N LYS A 152 -23.26 20.92 15.21
CA LYS A 152 -23.55 21.56 13.91
C LYS A 152 -22.58 22.67 13.51
N ASN A 153 -21.94 23.31 14.50
CA ASN A 153 -20.98 24.40 14.28
C ASN A 153 -19.61 23.89 13.84
N TRP A 154 -19.33 22.58 13.92
CA TRP A 154 -18.08 22.02 13.44
C TRP A 154 -18.05 21.94 11.93
N ILE A 155 -16.90 22.29 11.36
CA ILE A 155 -16.65 22.17 9.94
C ILE A 155 -16.02 20.79 9.72
N LEU A 156 -16.86 19.87 9.24
CA LEU A 156 -16.50 18.47 9.00
C LEU A 156 -16.26 18.23 7.51
N LYS A 157 -15.11 17.64 7.18
CA LYS A 157 -14.79 17.17 5.83
C LYS A 157 -14.76 15.65 5.81
N ARG A 158 -15.70 15.01 5.10
CA ARG A 158 -15.75 13.55 5.00
C ARG A 158 -14.58 13.03 4.16
N CYS A 159 -14.01 11.90 4.55
CA CYS A 159 -13.05 11.15 3.74
C CYS A 159 -13.71 9.82 3.38
N LYS A 160 -13.88 9.50 2.09
CA LYS A 160 -14.55 8.26 1.70
C LYS A 160 -13.63 7.06 1.92
N ARG A 161 -14.10 6.04 2.64
CA ARG A 161 -13.53 4.68 2.63
C ARG A 161 -14.48 3.72 1.90
N GLU A 162 -13.91 2.69 1.27
CA GLU A 162 -14.66 1.66 0.55
C GLU A 162 -15.46 0.75 1.50
N GLU A 163 -15.05 0.67 2.77
CA GLU A 163 -15.61 -0.20 3.82
C GLU A 163 -16.14 0.62 5.02
N GLU A 164 -17.17 1.46 4.82
CA GLU A 164 -17.88 2.16 5.89
C GLU A 164 -19.29 1.60 6.05
N ASP A 165 -19.65 1.16 7.26
CA ASP A 165 -21.01 0.73 7.57
C ASP A 165 -21.95 1.94 7.69
N VAL A 166 -23.26 1.69 7.54
CA VAL A 166 -24.29 2.73 7.67
C VAL A 166 -24.27 3.29 9.09
N GLY A 167 -24.05 4.61 9.21
CA GLY A 167 -24.00 5.33 10.50
C GLY A 167 -22.58 5.62 10.99
N GLU A 168 -21.57 5.01 10.39
CA GLU A 168 -20.16 5.32 10.64
C GLU A 168 -19.74 6.64 9.98
N TYR A 169 -18.65 7.23 10.49
CA TYR A 169 -18.08 8.44 9.93
C TYR A 169 -16.55 8.41 9.97
N PHE A 170 -15.94 8.55 8.81
CA PHE A 170 -14.53 8.89 8.69
C PHE A 170 -14.34 10.25 8.01
N GLY A 171 -13.47 11.07 8.59
CA GLY A 171 -13.22 12.40 8.04
C GLY A 171 -12.27 13.25 8.89
N LYS A 172 -12.40 14.56 8.71
CA LYS A 172 -11.59 15.56 9.37
C LYS A 172 -12.46 16.65 9.99
N ILE A 173 -12.11 17.07 11.20
CA ILE A 173 -12.60 18.31 11.79
C ILE A 173 -11.59 19.40 11.40
N VAL A 174 -12.00 20.32 10.52
CA VAL A 174 -11.13 21.35 9.94
C VAL A 174 -11.39 22.74 10.50
N GLY A 175 -12.41 22.90 11.34
CA GLY A 175 -12.74 24.16 11.99
C GLY A 175 -14.01 24.08 12.82
N GLY A 176 -14.46 25.23 13.34
CA GLY A 176 -15.62 25.33 14.21
C GLY A 176 -15.33 25.12 15.70
N PHE A 177 -14.04 25.11 16.07
CA PHE A 177 -13.54 25.07 17.44
C PHE A 177 -12.33 26.00 17.58
N GLU A 178 -12.08 26.48 18.81
CA GLU A 178 -10.90 27.26 19.16
C GLU A 178 -10.08 26.50 20.21
N ASN A 179 -8.84 26.17 19.87
CA ASN A 179 -7.93 25.49 20.78
C ASN A 179 -7.10 26.51 21.57
N VAL A 180 -7.03 26.35 22.90
CA VAL A 180 -6.35 27.30 23.80
C VAL A 180 -4.83 27.33 23.62
N HIS A 181 -4.25 26.30 23.00
CA HIS A 181 -2.83 26.23 22.66
C HIS A 181 -2.53 26.78 21.25
N GLY A 182 -3.53 27.36 20.56
CA GLY A 182 -3.37 27.91 19.22
C GLY A 182 -3.22 26.85 18.12
N ILE A 183 -3.53 25.58 18.41
CA ILE A 183 -3.39 24.48 17.45
C ILE A 183 -4.56 24.53 16.46
N GLN A 184 -4.25 24.80 15.19
CA GLN A 184 -5.24 24.91 14.10
C GLN A 184 -5.18 23.73 13.12
N ASP A 185 -4.32 22.74 13.37
CA ASP A 185 -4.21 21.54 12.52
C ASP A 185 -5.55 20.78 12.43
N PRO A 186 -5.92 20.26 11.25
CA PRO A 186 -7.08 19.38 11.14
C PRO A 186 -7.00 18.20 12.10
N ARG A 187 -8.13 17.79 12.65
CA ARG A 187 -8.23 16.56 13.45
C ARG A 187 -8.79 15.44 12.60
N GLU A 188 -8.16 14.27 12.63
CA GLU A 188 -8.80 13.05 12.18
C GLU A 188 -9.99 12.76 13.09
N ILE A 189 -11.10 12.32 12.52
CA ILE A 189 -12.24 11.79 13.28
C ILE A 189 -12.70 10.50 12.61
N ASN A 190 -12.80 9.44 13.40
CA ASN A 190 -13.19 8.12 12.92
C ASN A 190 -14.14 7.50 13.93
N THR A 191 -15.36 7.17 13.49
CA THR A 191 -16.33 6.42 14.26
C THR A 191 -16.61 5.10 13.59
N ARG A 192 -16.54 4.01 14.36
CA ARG A 192 -16.82 2.65 13.87
C ARG A 192 -17.72 1.89 14.80
N HIS A 193 -18.58 1.06 14.24
CA HIS A 193 -19.48 0.20 14.99
C HIS A 193 -18.83 -1.17 15.20
N PHE A 194 -18.92 -1.70 16.41
CA PHE A 194 -18.36 -2.99 16.81
C PHE A 194 -19.39 -3.74 17.66
N GLY A 195 -20.31 -4.44 16.99
CA GLY A 195 -21.43 -5.10 17.66
C GLY A 195 -22.25 -4.09 18.46
N ASP A 196 -22.34 -4.29 19.78
CA ASP A 196 -23.09 -3.41 20.69
C ASP A 196 -22.29 -2.18 21.17
N THR A 197 -21.14 -1.89 20.55
CA THR A 197 -20.27 -0.77 20.93
C THR A 197 -19.90 0.12 19.76
N ILE A 198 -19.57 1.38 20.05
CA ILE A 198 -19.05 2.32 19.08
C ILE A 198 -17.65 2.76 19.52
N MET A 199 -16.70 2.69 18.60
CA MET A 199 -15.39 3.30 18.75
C MET A 199 -15.43 4.73 18.21
N ILE A 200 -14.92 5.68 18.99
CA ILE A 200 -14.75 7.08 18.60
C ILE A 200 -13.27 7.43 18.74
N TYR A 201 -12.66 7.84 17.65
CA TYR A 201 -11.24 8.22 17.60
C TYR A 201 -11.07 9.63 17.04
N CYS A 202 -10.28 10.45 17.74
CA CYS A 202 -9.91 11.80 17.31
C CYS A 202 -8.46 12.10 17.68
N ALA A 203 -7.67 12.59 16.73
CA ALA A 203 -6.28 13.00 16.97
C ALA A 203 -5.87 14.06 15.94
N ILE A 204 -4.68 14.66 16.10
CA ILE A 204 -4.11 15.45 15.00
C ILE A 204 -4.00 14.58 13.76
N TRP A 205 -4.51 15.09 12.64
CA TRP A 205 -4.29 14.48 11.34
C TRP A 205 -2.80 14.56 11.00
N LYS A 206 -2.07 13.50 11.31
CA LYS A 206 -0.69 13.35 10.87
C LYS A 206 -0.72 13.03 9.39
N LYS A 207 -0.33 13.99 8.54
CA LYS A 207 0.08 13.67 7.17
C LYS A 207 1.12 12.55 7.28
N SER A 208 0.99 11.50 6.46
CA SER A 208 1.91 10.36 6.43
C SER A 208 3.35 10.80 6.73
N ASN A 209 4.01 10.12 7.67
CA ASN A 209 5.38 10.40 8.10
C ASN A 209 6.43 9.99 7.05
N ASP A 210 6.02 9.61 5.84
CA ASP A 210 6.88 9.78 4.68
C ASP A 210 6.90 11.27 4.33
N PRO A 211 8.00 12.00 4.61
CA PRO A 211 8.07 13.40 4.28
C PRO A 211 7.97 13.54 2.77
N CYS A 212 6.81 14.00 2.31
CA CYS A 212 6.69 14.68 1.03
C CYS A 212 7.75 15.79 0.98
N ILE A 213 8.78 15.61 0.16
CA ILE A 213 9.69 16.69 -0.29
C ILE A 213 8.90 17.79 -1.06
N PHE A 214 7.57 17.64 -1.22
CA PHE A 214 6.71 18.52 -2.00
C PHE A 214 5.65 19.31 -1.23
N SER A 215 5.43 19.09 0.07
CA SER A 215 4.24 19.61 0.76
C SER A 215 4.29 21.10 1.17
N ARG A 216 5.15 21.93 0.56
CA ARG A 216 5.11 23.40 0.71
C ARG A 216 5.04 24.19 -0.61
N GLN A 217 4.86 23.52 -1.76
CA GLN A 217 4.96 24.18 -3.08
C GLN A 217 3.76 24.04 -4.04
N LEU A 218 2.59 23.54 -3.61
CA LEU A 218 1.49 23.28 -4.55
C LEU A 218 0.08 23.63 -4.05
N LEU A 219 -0.06 24.61 -3.15
CA LEU A 219 -1.35 25.28 -2.98
C LEU A 219 -1.47 26.36 -4.06
N ASP A 220 -2.41 26.14 -4.99
CA ASP A 220 -3.05 27.04 -5.95
C ASP A 220 -2.90 26.57 -7.41
N LEU A 221 -3.87 25.77 -7.86
CA LEU A 221 -4.21 25.59 -9.26
C LEU A 221 -5.55 26.29 -9.51
N GLU A 222 -5.54 27.62 -9.66
CA GLU A 222 -6.58 28.34 -10.40
C GLU A 222 -5.93 29.57 -11.05
N GLN A 223 -6.20 29.79 -12.34
CA GLN A 223 -5.88 31.04 -13.02
C GLN A 223 -6.81 32.14 -12.50
N ARG A 224 -6.41 32.86 -11.45
CA ARG A 224 -6.83 34.25 -11.21
C ARG A 224 -5.65 35.04 -10.65
N ASP A 225 -5.41 36.22 -11.22
CA ASP A 225 -4.46 37.20 -10.69
C ASP A 225 -4.85 37.58 -9.24
N VAL A 226 -4.30 36.89 -8.23
CA VAL A 226 -4.46 37.28 -6.83
C VAL A 226 -3.22 38.05 -6.40
N LYS A 227 -3.33 39.39 -6.39
CA LYS A 227 -2.43 40.25 -5.62
C LYS A 227 -2.63 39.96 -4.13
N ARG A 228 -1.71 39.24 -3.50
CA ARG A 228 -1.52 39.26 -2.03
C ARG A 228 -0.14 39.85 -1.73
N ASN A 229 -0.10 40.98 -1.02
CA ASN A 229 1.09 41.62 -0.46
C ASN A 229 2.26 41.88 -1.43
N GLY A 230 1.98 42.41 -2.63
CA GLY A 230 3.01 43.08 -3.44
C GLY A 230 4.15 42.24 -4.03
N LYS A 231 4.12 40.89 -3.92
CA LYS A 231 5.11 40.00 -4.57
C LYS A 231 4.46 39.19 -5.70
N ARG A 232 4.98 39.36 -6.92
CA ARG A 232 4.55 38.68 -8.14
C ARG A 232 5.32 37.36 -8.28
N TYR A 233 4.62 36.23 -8.28
CA TYR A 233 5.19 34.89 -8.50
C TYR A 233 4.84 34.42 -9.92
N GLU A 234 5.82 33.89 -10.66
CA GLU A 234 5.62 33.25 -11.97
C GLU A 234 5.67 31.72 -11.78
N ARG A 235 4.67 30.97 -12.28
CA ARG A 235 4.49 29.53 -11.99
C ARG A 235 4.89 28.63 -13.16
N CYS A 236 5.51 27.49 -12.84
CA CYS A 236 5.87 26.41 -13.76
C CYS A 236 4.90 25.23 -13.58
N SER A 237 4.68 24.43 -14.63
CA SER A 237 3.67 23.37 -14.79
C SER A 237 3.67 22.24 -13.75
N LEU A 238 4.49 22.32 -12.69
CA LEU A 238 4.52 21.44 -11.52
C LEU A 238 4.99 22.11 -10.20
N LYS A 239 5.27 23.43 -10.15
CA LYS A 239 5.73 24.12 -8.90
C LYS A 239 5.38 25.62 -8.83
N LEU A 240 4.95 26.07 -7.64
CA LEU A 240 5.30 27.39 -7.11
C LEU A 240 6.77 27.39 -6.69
N CYS A 241 7.59 28.22 -7.34
CA CYS A 241 8.94 28.53 -6.85
C CYS A 241 9.09 30.04 -6.72
N SER A 242 9.94 30.48 -5.80
CA SER A 242 10.34 31.89 -5.75
C SER A 242 11.10 32.23 -7.04
N LYS A 243 11.10 33.50 -7.46
CA LYS A 243 11.79 33.92 -8.70
C LYS A 243 13.30 33.60 -8.67
N SER A 244 13.90 33.57 -7.47
CA SER A 244 15.31 33.19 -7.28
C SER A 244 15.56 31.70 -7.48
N ASP A 245 14.58 30.84 -7.19
CA ASP A 245 14.75 29.38 -7.26
C ASP A 245 14.31 28.79 -8.62
N TYR A 246 13.67 29.60 -9.47
CA TYR A 246 13.17 29.18 -10.78
C TYR A 246 14.26 28.53 -11.66
N GLN A 247 15.45 29.14 -11.72
CA GLN A 247 16.56 28.60 -12.52
C GLN A 247 17.09 27.29 -11.94
N ILE A 248 17.13 27.16 -10.61
CA ILE A 248 17.58 25.95 -9.92
C ILE A 248 16.59 24.81 -10.17
N VAL A 249 15.30 25.06 -9.96
CA VAL A 249 14.21 24.08 -10.19
C VAL A 249 14.16 23.64 -11.65
N LYS A 250 14.28 24.57 -12.60
CA LYS A 250 14.32 24.27 -14.04
C LYS A 250 15.59 23.51 -14.44
N SER A 251 16.70 23.73 -13.73
CA SER A 251 17.97 23.02 -13.95
C SER A 251 18.00 21.62 -13.35
N THR A 252 17.15 21.33 -12.35
CA THR A 252 17.11 20.02 -11.69
C THR A 252 16.50 19.00 -12.66
N LYS A 253 17.25 17.96 -13.04
CA LYS A 253 16.73 16.86 -13.85
C LYS A 253 15.72 16.08 -13.00
N PHE A 254 14.43 16.24 -13.28
CA PHE A 254 13.40 15.40 -12.68
C PHE A 254 13.44 14.01 -13.34
N GLU A 255 13.71 12.99 -12.52
CA GLU A 255 13.64 11.58 -12.89
C GLU A 255 12.66 10.95 -11.90
N PHE A 256 11.52 10.48 -12.40
CA PHE A 256 10.48 9.88 -11.57
C PHE A 256 10.94 8.50 -11.09
N GLY A 257 10.55 8.08 -9.89
CA GLY A 257 10.77 6.70 -9.46
C GLY A 257 9.85 5.76 -10.25
N LYS A 258 8.54 6.00 -10.18
CA LYS A 258 7.52 5.20 -10.87
C LYS A 258 6.51 6.08 -11.60
N LEU A 259 6.22 5.72 -12.85
CA LEU A 259 5.12 6.26 -13.64
C LEU A 259 4.16 5.12 -14.01
N ASN A 260 2.92 5.19 -13.54
CA ASN A 260 1.86 4.28 -13.93
C ASN A 260 0.78 5.05 -14.71
N ILE A 261 0.30 4.48 -15.80
CA ILE A 261 -0.85 5.01 -16.54
C ILE A 261 -1.77 3.86 -16.87
N TYR A 262 -3.02 3.92 -16.40
CA TYR A 262 -3.99 2.89 -16.76
C TYR A 262 -5.39 3.43 -16.99
N GLU A 263 -6.12 2.80 -17.91
CA GLU A 263 -7.48 3.17 -18.26
C GLU A 263 -8.46 2.11 -17.77
N THR A 264 -9.54 2.53 -17.10
CA THR A 264 -10.61 1.65 -16.63
C THR A 264 -11.95 2.08 -17.22
N LEU A 265 -12.65 1.14 -17.85
CA LEU A 265 -14.01 1.36 -18.38
C LEU A 265 -15.02 1.42 -17.24
N SER A 266 -16.00 2.33 -17.34
CA SER A 266 -17.13 2.33 -16.42
C SER A 266 -18.04 1.14 -16.70
N GLN A 267 -18.39 0.38 -15.65
CA GLN A 267 -19.31 -0.75 -15.75
C GLN A 267 -20.78 -0.32 -15.96
N PHE A 268 -21.11 0.94 -15.66
CA PHE A 268 -22.49 1.42 -15.61
C PHE A 268 -22.84 2.43 -16.70
N ILE A 269 -21.84 3.03 -17.34
CA ILE A 269 -22.05 4.10 -18.32
C ILE A 269 -21.14 3.87 -19.51
N ASP A 270 -21.75 3.49 -20.64
CA ASP A 270 -21.04 3.31 -21.91
C ASP A 270 -20.22 4.54 -22.29
N GLU A 271 -19.03 4.30 -22.85
CA GLU A 271 -18.04 5.29 -23.29
C GLU A 271 -17.40 6.15 -22.17
N LYS A 272 -17.86 6.01 -20.93
CA LYS A 272 -17.22 6.67 -19.77
C LYS A 272 -16.05 5.83 -19.32
N THR A 273 -14.88 6.44 -19.21
CA THR A 273 -13.69 5.78 -18.67
C THR A 273 -12.95 6.71 -17.72
N THR A 274 -12.11 6.11 -16.89
CA THR A 274 -11.20 6.83 -16.00
C THR A 274 -9.78 6.47 -16.38
N ILE A 275 -8.98 7.47 -16.72
CA ILE A 275 -7.52 7.29 -16.86
C ILE A 275 -6.90 7.71 -15.54
N ARG A 276 -6.16 6.80 -14.92
CA ARG A 276 -5.37 7.08 -13.71
C ARG A 276 -3.91 7.22 -14.10
N VAL A 277 -3.33 8.36 -13.75
CA VAL A 277 -1.90 8.66 -13.92
C VAL A 277 -1.29 8.76 -12.53
N GLU A 278 -0.36 7.88 -12.22
CA GLU A 278 0.36 7.87 -10.94
C GLU A 278 1.83 8.19 -11.18
N ILE A 279 2.34 9.16 -10.45
CA ILE A 279 3.75 9.59 -10.51
C ILE A 279 4.27 9.63 -9.10
N ASP A 280 5.04 8.61 -8.72
CA ASP A 280 5.48 8.40 -7.35
C ASP A 280 4.28 8.41 -6.38
N SER A 281 4.14 9.44 -5.55
CA SER A 281 2.99 9.61 -4.64
C SER A 281 1.82 10.40 -5.26
N LEU A 282 2.00 11.11 -6.38
CA LEU A 282 0.94 11.88 -7.03
C LEU A 282 -0.01 10.95 -7.76
N THR A 283 -1.31 11.19 -7.65
CA THR A 283 -2.33 10.50 -8.45
C THR A 283 -3.25 11.52 -9.11
N ILE A 284 -3.49 11.35 -10.41
CA ILE A 284 -4.42 12.16 -11.20
C ILE A 284 -5.43 11.22 -11.83
N TRP A 285 -6.71 11.53 -11.70
CA TRP A 285 -7.80 10.79 -12.33
C TRP A 285 -8.45 11.67 -13.38
N LEU A 286 -8.52 11.18 -14.62
CA LEU A 286 -9.23 11.81 -15.72
C LEU A 286 -10.48 11.00 -16.00
N THR A 287 -11.58 11.34 -15.31
CA THR A 287 -12.86 10.65 -15.44
C THR A 287 -13.71 11.38 -16.46
N GLY A 288 -13.87 10.82 -17.67
CA GLY A 288 -14.51 11.55 -18.76
C GLY A 288 -15.34 10.70 -19.70
N LYS A 289 -16.31 11.36 -20.34
CA LYS A 289 -17.12 10.82 -21.45
C LYS A 289 -17.18 11.86 -22.56
N LYS A 290 -16.85 11.47 -23.78
CA LYS A 290 -16.76 12.38 -24.95
C LYS A 290 -15.84 13.56 -24.63
N ASN A 291 -16.32 14.80 -24.75
CA ASN A 291 -15.54 16.03 -24.56
C ASN A 291 -15.75 16.67 -23.18
N LEU A 292 -16.13 15.88 -22.17
CA LEU A 292 -16.27 16.35 -20.81
C LEU A 292 -15.46 15.46 -19.88
N THR A 293 -14.54 16.06 -19.14
CA THR A 293 -13.64 15.33 -18.24
C THR A 293 -13.61 16.00 -16.88
N LYS A 294 -13.86 15.21 -15.83
CA LYS A 294 -13.53 15.57 -14.46
C LYS A 294 -12.08 15.17 -14.19
N ILE A 295 -11.28 16.13 -13.75
CA ILE A 295 -9.90 15.92 -13.35
C ILE A 295 -9.89 15.95 -11.82
N ASP A 296 -9.56 14.84 -11.19
CA ASP A 296 -9.28 14.78 -9.76
C ASP A 296 -7.77 14.64 -9.55
N GLN A 297 -7.24 15.22 -8.48
CA GLN A 297 -5.84 15.10 -8.10
C GLN A 297 -5.71 14.73 -6.63
N GLY A 298 -4.65 14.03 -6.28
CA GLY A 298 -4.52 13.42 -4.97
C GLY A 298 -3.14 12.88 -4.68
N TRP A 299 -2.94 12.40 -3.45
CA TRP A 299 -1.69 11.78 -3.04
C TRP A 299 -1.96 10.39 -2.49
N ASN A 300 -1.11 9.42 -2.84
CA ASN A 300 -1.21 8.03 -2.41
C ASN A 300 -2.61 7.43 -2.69
N GLY A 301 -3.21 7.79 -3.84
CA GLY A 301 -4.56 7.37 -4.20
C GLY A 301 -5.71 8.10 -3.49
N GLU A 302 -5.44 9.07 -2.61
CA GLU A 302 -6.47 9.87 -1.94
C GLU A 302 -6.76 11.18 -2.69
N ILE A 303 -7.98 11.35 -3.19
CA ILE A 303 -8.43 12.56 -3.89
C ILE A 303 -8.46 13.76 -2.93
N ILE A 304 -7.94 14.89 -3.40
CA ILE A 304 -8.10 16.21 -2.79
C ILE A 304 -9.19 16.95 -3.58
N GLU A 305 -10.40 16.98 -3.03
CA GLU A 305 -11.57 17.60 -3.69
C GLU A 305 -11.35 19.07 -4.07
N GLU A 306 -10.50 19.80 -3.35
CA GLU A 306 -10.14 21.19 -3.67
C GLU A 306 -9.33 21.35 -4.96
N LEU A 307 -8.74 20.27 -5.47
CA LEU A 307 -8.01 20.22 -6.74
C LEU A 307 -8.84 19.60 -7.86
N SER A 308 -10.12 19.30 -7.60
CA SER A 308 -11.02 18.75 -8.59
C SER A 308 -11.52 19.83 -9.53
N GLU A 309 -11.37 19.61 -10.83
CA GLU A 309 -11.84 20.51 -11.88
C GLU A 309 -12.63 19.75 -12.95
N ILE A 310 -13.45 20.47 -13.71
CA ILE A 310 -14.20 19.93 -14.84
C ILE A 310 -13.83 20.73 -16.08
N GLU A 311 -13.33 20.03 -17.09
CA GLU A 311 -12.88 20.61 -18.35
C GLU A 311 -13.77 20.12 -19.50
N GLN A 312 -14.10 21.04 -20.42
CA GLN A 312 -14.81 20.74 -21.67
C GLN A 312 -13.82 20.24 -22.74
N GLU A 313 -13.05 19.22 -22.38
CA GLU A 313 -12.05 18.60 -23.23
C GLU A 313 -12.07 17.09 -23.05
N ASN A 314 -11.67 16.35 -24.09
CA ASN A 314 -11.59 14.89 -24.02
C ASN A 314 -10.41 14.46 -23.11
N ARG A 315 -10.65 13.49 -22.24
CA ARG A 315 -9.66 12.95 -21.29
C ARG A 315 -8.33 12.54 -21.93
N PHE A 316 -8.34 12.07 -23.17
CA PHE A 316 -7.13 11.69 -23.90
C PHE A 316 -6.30 12.91 -24.31
N GLU A 317 -6.94 14.00 -24.72
CA GLU A 317 -6.28 15.26 -25.06
C GLU A 317 -5.65 15.88 -23.81
N ILE A 318 -6.38 15.86 -22.70
CA ILE A 318 -5.89 16.28 -21.38
C ILE A 318 -4.70 15.42 -20.95
N LEU A 319 -4.77 14.10 -21.11
CA LEU A 319 -3.65 13.20 -20.82
C LEU A 319 -2.41 13.57 -21.65
N GLN A 320 -2.55 13.80 -22.96
CA GLN A 320 -1.41 14.16 -23.80
C GLN A 320 -0.77 15.48 -23.35
N LYS A 321 -1.59 16.49 -23.02
CA LYS A 321 -1.12 17.76 -22.45
C LYS A 321 -0.39 17.56 -21.12
N LEU A 322 -0.90 16.68 -20.25
CA LEU A 322 -0.24 16.34 -18.98
C LEU A 322 1.11 15.64 -19.20
N LEU A 323 1.17 14.64 -20.07
CA LEU A 323 2.42 13.94 -20.39
C LEU A 323 3.47 14.89 -20.99
N LEU A 324 3.05 15.80 -21.88
CA LEU A 324 3.91 16.86 -22.42
C LEU A 324 4.45 17.78 -21.31
N ARG A 325 3.61 18.17 -20.34
CA ARG A 325 4.02 18.97 -19.18
C ARG A 325 5.03 18.25 -18.28
N PHE A 326 4.93 16.93 -18.15
CA PHE A 326 5.85 16.11 -17.36
C PHE A 326 7.14 15.77 -18.13
N SER A 327 7.13 15.94 -19.45
CA SER A 327 8.30 15.68 -20.28
C SER A 327 9.30 16.84 -20.26
N LYS A 328 10.59 16.51 -20.38
CA LYS A 328 11.66 17.46 -20.69
C LYS A 328 12.09 17.25 -22.12
N ASN A 329 11.91 18.26 -22.97
CA ASN A 329 12.17 18.18 -24.43
C ASN A 329 11.41 17.01 -25.09
N GLY A 330 10.18 16.72 -24.64
CA GLY A 330 9.37 15.62 -25.16
C GLY A 330 9.77 14.23 -24.66
N ILE A 331 10.69 14.13 -23.69
CA ILE A 331 11.12 12.87 -23.07
C ILE A 331 10.71 12.85 -21.59
N ILE A 332 10.00 11.81 -21.19
CA ILE A 332 9.76 11.49 -19.78
C ILE A 332 10.88 10.59 -19.27
N HIS A 333 11.45 10.96 -18.13
CA HIS A 333 12.48 10.20 -17.42
C HIS A 333 11.85 9.55 -16.18
N ALA A 334 11.85 8.22 -16.10
CA ALA A 334 11.37 7.47 -14.96
C ALA A 334 12.17 6.18 -14.78
N ASP A 335 12.44 5.68 -13.57
CA ASP A 335 13.10 4.38 -13.42
C ASP A 335 12.18 3.23 -13.90
N THR A 336 10.93 3.26 -13.45
CA THR A 336 9.91 2.26 -13.81
C THR A 336 8.70 2.91 -14.49
N VAL A 337 8.26 2.35 -15.61
CA VAL A 337 7.05 2.76 -16.34
C VAL A 337 6.11 1.57 -16.52
N GLU A 338 4.84 1.76 -16.20
CA GLU A 338 3.78 0.77 -16.36
C GLU A 338 2.59 1.41 -17.09
N ILE A 339 2.16 0.77 -18.18
CA ILE A 339 1.01 1.22 -18.97
C ILE A 339 0.06 0.04 -19.14
N ASP A 340 -1.18 0.23 -18.73
CA ASP A 340 -2.20 -0.82 -18.74
C ASP A 340 -3.49 -0.34 -19.42
N SER A 341 -3.96 -1.09 -20.41
CA SER A 341 -5.25 -0.91 -21.08
C SER A 341 -5.46 0.46 -21.75
N LEU A 342 -4.41 1.28 -21.85
CA LEU A 342 -4.50 2.65 -22.35
C LEU A 342 -4.73 2.65 -23.86
N SER A 343 -5.87 3.17 -24.29
CA SER A 343 -6.31 3.07 -25.68
C SER A 343 -5.61 4.01 -26.68
N ILE A 344 -4.73 4.91 -26.23
CA ILE A 344 -4.10 5.91 -27.08
C ILE A 344 -2.59 5.70 -27.26
N PRO A 345 -2.02 6.12 -28.40
CA PRO A 345 -0.58 6.06 -28.63
C PRO A 345 0.19 7.10 -27.80
N PRO A 346 1.51 6.89 -27.62
CA PRO A 346 2.38 7.83 -26.92
C PRO A 346 2.55 9.17 -27.66
N GLY A 347 2.21 10.29 -27.03
CA GLY A 347 2.59 11.62 -27.53
C GLY A 347 3.99 12.07 -27.11
N VAL A 348 4.65 11.32 -26.22
CA VAL A 348 5.98 11.61 -25.67
C VAL A 348 6.91 10.41 -25.81
N GLN A 349 8.21 10.66 -25.71
CA GLN A 349 9.23 9.60 -25.64
C GLN A 349 9.46 9.19 -24.18
N LEU A 350 9.85 7.93 -23.97
CA LEU A 350 10.11 7.38 -22.64
C LEU A 350 11.56 6.97 -22.48
N LYS A 351 12.17 7.31 -21.35
CA LYS A 351 13.45 6.78 -20.91
C LYS A 351 13.27 6.14 -19.52
N CYS A 352 13.40 4.82 -19.47
CA CYS A 352 13.29 4.04 -18.24
C CYS A 352 14.19 2.80 -18.21
N ASN A 353 14.33 2.19 -17.03
CA ASN A 353 15.06 0.95 -16.80
C ASN A 353 14.13 -0.27 -16.75
N CYS A 354 12.88 -0.06 -16.33
CA CYS A 354 11.83 -1.08 -16.28
C CYS A 354 10.61 -0.60 -17.07
N LEU A 355 10.06 -1.45 -17.93
CA LEU A 355 8.86 -1.17 -18.72
C LEU A 355 7.87 -2.34 -18.65
N THR A 356 6.62 -2.01 -18.38
CA THR A 356 5.47 -2.93 -18.44
C THR A 356 4.40 -2.35 -19.37
N LEU A 357 4.00 -3.10 -20.40
CA LEU A 357 2.86 -2.79 -21.26
C LEU A 357 1.85 -3.94 -21.18
N ILE A 358 0.64 -3.68 -20.71
CA ILE A 358 -0.42 -4.68 -20.52
C ILE A 358 -1.68 -4.23 -21.25
N ASP A 359 -2.24 -5.08 -22.10
CA ASP A 359 -3.48 -4.83 -22.84
C ASP A 359 -3.52 -3.49 -23.62
N VAL A 360 -2.35 -2.93 -23.93
CA VAL A 360 -2.22 -1.64 -24.63
C VAL A 360 -2.36 -1.86 -26.14
N PRO A 361 -3.39 -1.32 -26.80
CA PRO A 361 -3.44 -1.30 -28.26
C PRO A 361 -2.32 -0.42 -28.82
N ASN A 362 -1.69 -0.82 -29.92
CA ASN A 362 -0.54 -0.14 -30.53
C ASN A 362 0.71 -0.15 -29.64
N SER A 363 0.95 -1.23 -28.91
CA SER A 363 2.14 -1.43 -28.08
C SER A 363 3.44 -1.23 -28.86
N LYS A 364 3.47 -1.56 -30.16
CA LYS A 364 4.59 -1.26 -31.06
C LYS A 364 4.97 0.22 -31.08
N GLN A 365 3.99 1.14 -31.10
CA GLN A 365 4.28 2.58 -31.12
C GLN A 365 4.92 3.03 -29.79
N TRP A 366 4.51 2.45 -28.67
CA TRP A 366 5.15 2.65 -27.37
C TRP A 366 6.61 2.19 -27.39
N LEU A 367 6.89 1.00 -27.93
CA LEU A 367 8.26 0.51 -28.10
C LEU A 367 9.10 1.43 -29.00
N GLN A 368 8.55 1.92 -30.10
CA GLN A 368 9.23 2.83 -31.02
C GLN A 368 9.61 4.17 -30.39
N LYS A 369 8.84 4.64 -29.39
CA LYS A 369 9.10 5.89 -28.65
C LYS A 369 10.06 5.72 -27.47
N LEU A 370 10.62 4.53 -27.25
CA LEU A 370 11.65 4.32 -26.24
C LEU A 370 12.97 4.99 -26.64
N LYS A 371 13.54 5.73 -25.69
CA LYS A 371 14.92 6.23 -25.74
C LYS A 371 15.91 5.29 -25.05
N SER A 372 15.43 4.45 -24.15
CA SER A 372 16.23 3.38 -23.55
C SER A 372 16.38 2.22 -24.52
N THR A 373 17.60 1.70 -24.62
CA THR A 373 17.91 0.42 -25.31
C THR A 373 18.34 -0.67 -24.33
N ASN A 374 18.67 -0.31 -23.09
CA ASN A 374 19.04 -1.23 -22.03
C ASN A 374 17.97 -1.22 -20.95
N PHE A 375 17.44 -2.40 -20.62
CA PHE A 375 16.42 -2.62 -19.62
C PHE A 375 16.92 -3.62 -18.58
N LYS A 376 16.53 -3.38 -17.33
CA LYS A 376 16.56 -4.42 -16.29
C LYS A 376 15.39 -5.36 -16.52
N LYS A 377 14.19 -4.81 -16.67
CA LYS A 377 12.95 -5.57 -16.80
C LYS A 377 12.11 -5.07 -17.98
N LEU A 378 11.61 -6.01 -18.77
CA LEU A 378 10.64 -5.73 -19.82
C LEU A 378 9.50 -6.75 -19.74
N HIS A 379 8.27 -6.26 -19.60
CA HIS A 379 7.05 -7.06 -19.59
C HIS A 379 6.10 -6.55 -20.67
N LEU A 380 5.77 -7.41 -21.62
CA LEU A 380 4.82 -7.14 -22.70
C LEU A 380 3.71 -8.19 -22.62
N ALA A 381 2.51 -7.77 -22.28
CA ALA A 381 1.30 -8.58 -22.33
C ALA A 381 0.31 -7.94 -23.30
N LEU A 382 0.45 -8.30 -24.58
CA LEU A 382 -0.25 -7.61 -25.66
C LEU A 382 -1.73 -7.99 -25.69
N ARG A 383 -2.60 -7.02 -26.01
CA ARG A 383 -4.05 -7.26 -26.19
C ARG A 383 -4.30 -8.22 -27.35
N ASP A 384 -3.81 -7.80 -28.51
CA ASP A 384 -3.92 -8.49 -29.79
C ASP A 384 -2.54 -8.97 -30.27
N ARG A 385 -2.52 -9.87 -31.25
CA ARG A 385 -1.27 -10.24 -31.93
C ARG A 385 -0.84 -9.06 -32.79
N GLU A 386 0.18 -8.33 -32.34
CA GLU A 386 0.79 -7.27 -33.14
C GLU A 386 1.93 -7.83 -34.00
N GLU A 387 1.95 -7.47 -35.28
CA GLU A 387 3.00 -7.90 -36.21
C GLU A 387 4.29 -7.08 -36.05
N ASN A 388 5.43 -7.77 -36.18
CA ASN A 388 6.78 -7.19 -36.11
C ASN A 388 7.12 -6.59 -34.74
N ILE A 389 6.58 -7.15 -33.66
CA ILE A 389 7.05 -6.87 -32.29
C ILE A 389 8.44 -7.45 -32.08
N GLY A 390 8.76 -8.59 -32.67
CA GLY A 390 10.11 -9.20 -32.61
C GLY A 390 11.21 -8.21 -33.02
N ALA A 391 11.01 -7.50 -34.13
CA ALA A 391 11.95 -6.48 -34.60
C ALA A 391 12.18 -5.35 -33.58
N GLU A 392 11.14 -4.92 -32.86
CA GLU A 392 11.29 -3.91 -31.81
C GLU A 392 11.95 -4.45 -30.53
N ILE A 393 11.88 -5.76 -30.27
CA ILE A 393 12.59 -6.41 -29.17
C ILE A 393 14.08 -6.60 -29.53
N SER A 394 14.39 -6.92 -30.79
CA SER A 394 15.77 -7.21 -31.28
C SER A 394 16.78 -6.10 -31.00
N ARG A 395 16.32 -4.84 -30.96
CA ARG A 395 17.12 -3.64 -30.67
C ARG A 395 17.38 -3.41 -29.17
N LEU A 396 16.81 -4.23 -28.29
CA LEU A 396 16.83 -4.04 -26.84
C LEU A 396 17.77 -5.05 -26.16
N LYS A 397 18.37 -4.62 -25.05
CA LYS A 397 19.13 -5.48 -24.14
C LYS A 397 18.39 -5.60 -22.81
N ILE A 398 18.13 -6.82 -22.37
CA ILE A 398 17.33 -7.11 -21.18
C ILE A 398 18.13 -8.00 -20.23
N SER A 399 18.40 -7.50 -19.03
CA SER A 399 19.43 -8.06 -18.13
C SER A 399 18.91 -8.84 -16.93
N GLU A 400 17.66 -8.63 -16.50
CA GLU A 400 17.11 -9.34 -15.33
C GLU A 400 15.85 -10.14 -15.67
N SER A 401 14.83 -9.50 -16.23
CA SER A 401 13.51 -10.12 -16.46
C SER A 401 12.95 -9.77 -17.84
N ALA A 402 12.58 -10.78 -18.62
CA ALA A 402 11.98 -10.64 -19.94
C ALA A 402 10.72 -11.50 -20.02
N ASN A 403 9.56 -10.83 -20.09
CA ASN A 403 8.25 -11.46 -20.02
C ASN A 403 7.42 -11.04 -21.24
N PHE A 404 7.13 -12.00 -22.12
CA PHE A 404 6.47 -11.76 -23.40
C PHE A 404 5.25 -12.65 -23.54
N PHE A 405 4.07 -12.05 -23.55
CA PHE A 405 2.78 -12.73 -23.72
C PHE A 405 2.12 -12.24 -25.01
N LYS A 406 1.68 -13.19 -25.85
CA LYS A 406 1.08 -12.95 -27.17
C LYS A 406 2.02 -12.26 -28.17
N CYS A 407 3.34 -12.40 -28.00
CA CYS A 407 4.36 -11.94 -28.96
C CYS A 407 4.73 -13.08 -29.92
N SER A 408 3.79 -13.50 -30.77
CA SER A 408 3.89 -14.76 -31.53
C SER A 408 4.86 -14.74 -32.72
N ASP A 409 5.31 -13.56 -33.13
CA ASP A 409 6.27 -13.35 -34.21
C ASP A 409 7.74 -13.41 -33.75
N VAL A 410 7.97 -13.44 -32.43
CA VAL A 410 9.31 -13.44 -31.81
C VAL A 410 10.08 -14.73 -32.13
N ARG A 411 11.32 -14.56 -32.60
CA ARG A 411 12.28 -15.62 -32.96
C ARG A 411 13.57 -15.50 -32.15
N ASP A 412 14.47 -16.47 -32.31
CA ASP A 412 15.77 -16.50 -31.63
C ASP A 412 16.59 -15.20 -31.84
N GLU A 413 16.60 -14.68 -33.07
CA GLU A 413 17.35 -13.48 -33.47
C GLU A 413 16.85 -12.22 -32.77
N ASP A 414 15.55 -12.15 -32.46
CA ASP A 414 14.94 -11.03 -31.74
C ASP A 414 15.35 -11.01 -30.26
N LEU A 415 15.76 -12.16 -29.71
CA LEU A 415 16.07 -12.32 -28.30
C LEU A 415 17.57 -12.32 -28.00
N ILE A 416 18.41 -11.94 -28.96
CA ILE A 416 19.87 -11.95 -28.81
C ILE A 416 20.36 -11.06 -27.66
N GLY A 417 19.64 -9.97 -27.38
CA GLY A 417 19.91 -9.05 -26.27
C GLY A 417 19.37 -9.49 -24.91
N VAL A 418 18.68 -10.64 -24.82
CA VAL A 418 18.11 -11.15 -23.59
C VAL A 418 19.12 -12.02 -22.85
N SER A 419 19.39 -11.67 -21.60
CA SER A 419 20.33 -12.37 -20.71
C SER A 419 19.77 -12.60 -19.30
N GLY A 420 18.53 -12.15 -19.04
CA GLY A 420 17.86 -12.30 -17.76
C GLY A 420 17.49 -13.75 -17.44
N SER A 421 17.55 -14.11 -16.17
CA SER A 421 17.20 -15.44 -15.64
C SER A 421 15.70 -15.63 -15.38
N ASP A 422 14.94 -14.55 -15.20
CA ASP A 422 13.48 -14.57 -15.19
C ASP A 422 12.98 -14.38 -16.62
N PHE A 423 12.58 -15.47 -17.27
CA PHE A 423 12.26 -15.48 -18.69
C PHE A 423 10.94 -16.18 -18.94
N ARG A 424 9.99 -15.45 -19.54
CA ARG A 424 8.70 -15.98 -19.94
C ARG A 424 8.39 -15.61 -21.37
N LEU A 425 8.05 -16.61 -22.19
CA LEU A 425 7.66 -16.41 -23.58
C LEU A 425 6.45 -17.28 -23.90
N TYR A 426 5.37 -16.67 -24.35
CA TYR A 426 4.16 -17.38 -24.75
C TYR A 426 3.89 -17.19 -26.23
N ASP A 427 3.76 -18.31 -26.93
CA ASP A 427 3.44 -18.44 -28.36
C ASP A 427 4.55 -18.00 -29.33
N GLY A 428 5.79 -17.88 -28.86
CA GLY A 428 6.95 -17.54 -29.70
C GLY A 428 7.42 -18.67 -30.62
N LYS A 429 8.23 -18.32 -31.62
CA LYS A 429 8.83 -19.25 -32.60
C LYS A 429 10.33 -19.36 -32.37
N ILE A 430 10.70 -19.93 -31.22
CA ILE A 430 12.11 -20.09 -30.82
C ILE A 430 12.58 -21.54 -30.96
N SER A 431 13.88 -21.72 -31.23
CA SER A 431 14.48 -23.03 -31.44
C SER A 431 14.70 -23.80 -30.13
N ARG A 432 14.88 -25.12 -30.27
CA ARG A 432 15.25 -26.02 -29.16
C ARG A 432 16.55 -25.58 -28.48
N GLU A 433 17.53 -25.11 -29.26
CA GLU A 433 18.83 -24.68 -28.75
C GLU A 433 18.72 -23.37 -27.97
N PHE A 434 17.85 -22.45 -28.40
CA PHE A 434 17.58 -21.22 -27.65
C PHE A 434 16.91 -21.52 -26.31
N VAL A 435 15.92 -22.41 -26.29
CA VAL A 435 15.27 -22.87 -25.04
C VAL A 435 16.30 -23.45 -24.07
N LYS A 436 17.19 -24.33 -24.53
CA LYS A 436 18.28 -24.90 -23.70
C LYS A 436 19.17 -23.81 -23.12
N LYS A 437 19.64 -22.89 -23.95
CA LYS A 437 20.48 -21.76 -23.53
C LYS A 437 19.80 -20.95 -22.43
N MET A 438 18.53 -20.59 -22.60
CA MET A 438 17.80 -19.81 -21.59
C MET A 438 17.52 -20.60 -20.32
N LEU A 439 17.26 -21.91 -20.41
CA LEU A 439 17.14 -22.78 -19.25
C LEU A 439 18.47 -22.87 -18.47
N GLU A 440 19.61 -22.97 -19.16
CA GLU A 440 20.94 -22.94 -18.53
C GLU A 440 21.20 -21.60 -17.84
N ILE A 441 20.85 -20.48 -18.48
CA ILE A 441 20.93 -19.14 -17.89
C ILE A 441 20.07 -19.08 -16.62
N HIS A 442 18.82 -19.54 -16.67
CA HIS A 442 17.94 -19.60 -15.50
C HIS A 442 18.52 -20.45 -14.37
N LEU A 443 19.08 -21.62 -14.67
CA LEU A 443 19.69 -22.48 -13.65
C LEU A 443 20.95 -21.86 -13.04
N LYS A 444 21.79 -21.22 -13.85
CA LYS A 444 23.07 -20.64 -13.44
C LYS A 444 22.93 -19.30 -12.72
N PHE A 445 22.04 -18.43 -13.18
CA PHE A 445 21.90 -17.06 -12.70
C PHE A 445 20.58 -16.77 -11.98
N GLY A 446 19.64 -17.72 -11.99
CA GLY A 446 18.30 -17.52 -11.40
C GLY A 446 18.31 -17.33 -9.90
N LYS A 447 17.50 -16.37 -9.45
CA LYS A 447 17.14 -16.11 -8.05
C LYS A 447 15.92 -16.96 -7.64
N ARG A 448 15.58 -16.97 -6.34
CA ARG A 448 14.51 -17.83 -5.81
C ARG A 448 13.11 -17.55 -6.39
N ASN A 449 12.87 -16.32 -6.82
CA ASN A 449 11.58 -15.86 -7.33
C ASN A 449 11.55 -15.77 -8.87
N ASP A 450 12.65 -16.10 -9.54
CA ASP A 450 12.69 -16.09 -11.00
C ASP A 450 11.90 -17.29 -11.53
N GLU A 451 11.24 -17.11 -12.66
CA GLU A 451 10.55 -18.18 -13.36
C GLU A 451 11.12 -18.37 -14.75
N PHE A 452 11.20 -19.62 -15.19
CA PHE A 452 11.44 -19.95 -16.58
C PHE A 452 10.21 -20.63 -17.15
N LYS A 453 9.54 -19.99 -18.09
CA LYS A 453 8.34 -20.56 -18.73
C LYS A 453 8.25 -20.21 -20.20
N VAL A 454 8.19 -21.23 -21.04
CA VAL A 454 8.08 -21.08 -22.48
C VAL A 454 6.87 -21.87 -22.95
N THR A 455 6.03 -21.27 -23.79
CA THR A 455 4.96 -21.97 -24.51
C THR A 455 5.21 -21.81 -26.01
N LEU A 456 5.30 -22.93 -26.72
CA LEU A 456 5.60 -22.99 -28.16
C LEU A 456 4.48 -23.71 -28.90
N ASN A 457 4.30 -23.40 -30.18
CA ASN A 457 3.38 -24.13 -31.05
C ASN A 457 4.05 -25.42 -31.54
N LEU A 458 3.28 -26.51 -31.63
CA LEU A 458 3.65 -27.72 -32.34
C LEU A 458 3.35 -27.47 -33.83
N GLU A 459 4.37 -27.34 -34.67
CA GLU A 459 4.16 -27.15 -36.11
C GLU A 459 4.08 -28.54 -36.80
N GLY A 460 2.86 -29.01 -37.09
CA GLY A 460 2.60 -30.23 -37.90
C GLY A 460 2.09 -31.45 -37.13
N GLU A 461 1.83 -32.55 -37.86
CA GLU A 461 1.61 -33.90 -37.29
C GLU A 461 2.94 -34.42 -36.72
N ASP A 462 3.41 -33.83 -35.63
CA ASP A 462 4.67 -34.21 -34.96
C ASP A 462 4.48 -35.54 -34.22
N SER A 463 4.50 -36.65 -34.97
CA SER A 463 4.66 -38.01 -34.46
C SER A 463 6.03 -38.22 -33.76
N ASP A 464 6.96 -37.26 -33.89
CA ASP A 464 8.33 -37.29 -33.36
C ASP A 464 8.61 -36.24 -32.25
N PHE A 465 7.58 -35.73 -31.55
CA PHE A 465 7.80 -34.82 -30.41
C PHE A 465 8.56 -35.50 -29.26
N ASP A 466 9.87 -35.21 -29.13
CA ASP A 466 10.69 -35.64 -28.01
C ASP A 466 10.89 -34.50 -26.97
N PRO A 467 10.29 -34.57 -25.77
CA PRO A 467 10.50 -33.56 -24.74
C PRO A 467 11.95 -33.51 -24.23
N PHE A 468 12.71 -34.60 -24.33
CA PHE A 468 14.12 -34.60 -23.91
C PHE A 468 15.01 -33.75 -24.83
N SER A 469 14.57 -33.51 -26.07
CA SER A 469 15.31 -32.67 -27.03
C SER A 469 15.44 -31.20 -26.59
N PHE A 470 14.68 -30.74 -25.60
CA PHE A 470 14.73 -29.39 -25.01
C PHE A 470 15.57 -29.30 -23.72
N ILE A 471 16.13 -30.41 -23.27
CA ILE A 471 16.85 -30.50 -22.00
C ILE A 471 18.36 -30.47 -22.26
N PRO A 472 19.13 -29.61 -21.57
CA PRO A 472 20.59 -29.66 -21.62
C PRO A 472 21.16 -31.00 -21.16
N LYS A 473 22.11 -31.56 -21.92
CA LYS A 473 22.62 -32.94 -21.75
C LYS A 473 23.37 -33.18 -20.44
N ASN A 474 23.93 -32.14 -19.83
CA ASN A 474 24.70 -32.18 -18.60
C ASN A 474 23.85 -32.26 -17.33
N LEU A 475 22.53 -32.07 -17.42
CA LEU A 475 21.65 -32.04 -16.25
C LEU A 475 21.40 -33.44 -15.67
N LYS A 476 21.46 -33.53 -14.35
CA LYS A 476 21.07 -34.74 -13.60
C LYS A 476 19.59 -34.63 -13.26
N ILE A 477 18.75 -35.43 -13.92
CA ILE A 477 17.29 -35.34 -13.83
C ILE A 477 16.68 -36.69 -13.47
N ARG A 478 15.67 -36.68 -12.59
CA ARG A 478 14.87 -37.85 -12.24
C ARG A 478 13.42 -37.62 -12.69
N ARG A 479 12.92 -38.45 -13.61
CA ARG A 479 11.51 -38.43 -14.04
C ARG A 479 10.58 -38.78 -12.87
N ILE A 480 9.45 -38.09 -12.79
CA ILE A 480 8.36 -38.36 -11.86
C ILE A 480 7.24 -39.03 -12.67
N LYS A 481 6.80 -40.21 -12.24
CA LYS A 481 5.57 -40.81 -12.77
C LYS A 481 4.38 -40.09 -12.15
N LYS A 482 3.45 -39.61 -12.98
CA LYS A 482 2.22 -38.98 -12.53
C LYS A 482 1.08 -39.49 -13.41
N ASP A 483 0.04 -40.00 -12.78
CA ASP A 483 -1.12 -40.54 -13.48
C ASP A 483 -1.85 -39.43 -14.26
N GLY A 484 -2.31 -39.74 -15.48
CA GLY A 484 -3.04 -38.81 -16.34
C GLY A 484 -2.19 -37.95 -17.31
N TYR A 485 -0.86 -38.10 -17.33
CA TYR A 485 -0.02 -37.48 -18.35
C TYR A 485 0.22 -38.43 -19.54
N THR A 486 0.15 -37.92 -20.76
CA THR A 486 0.45 -38.68 -21.99
C THR A 486 1.93 -39.08 -22.06
N GLU A 487 2.28 -40.06 -22.91
CA GLU A 487 3.67 -40.49 -23.10
C GLU A 487 4.61 -39.35 -23.51
N ASN A 488 4.05 -38.36 -24.23
CA ASN A 488 4.72 -37.17 -24.75
C ASN A 488 4.92 -36.07 -23.69
N ALA A 489 4.45 -36.26 -22.46
CA ALA A 489 4.69 -35.34 -21.37
C ALA A 489 5.90 -35.76 -20.52
N PHE A 490 6.72 -34.77 -20.17
CA PHE A 490 7.82 -34.92 -19.24
C PHE A 490 7.56 -34.14 -17.95
N LEU A 491 7.75 -34.83 -16.83
CA LEU A 491 7.80 -34.21 -15.51
C LEU A 491 8.99 -34.79 -14.77
N GLY A 492 9.87 -33.94 -14.24
CA GLY A 492 11.08 -34.39 -13.57
C GLY A 492 11.61 -33.38 -12.57
N ASN A 493 12.50 -33.87 -11.69
CA ASN A 493 13.28 -33.04 -10.80
C ASN A 493 14.73 -32.98 -11.27
N ILE A 494 15.24 -31.77 -11.49
CA ILE A 494 16.66 -31.50 -11.68
C ILE A 494 17.30 -31.43 -10.29
N PHE A 495 18.31 -32.26 -10.04
CA PHE A 495 19.00 -32.34 -8.75
C PHE A 495 20.52 -32.11 -8.86
N GLY A 496 21.02 -31.81 -10.06
CA GLY A 496 22.42 -31.44 -10.28
C GLY A 496 22.74 -31.24 -11.76
N GLY A 497 24.02 -31.06 -12.06
CA GLY A 497 24.50 -30.77 -13.42
C GLY A 497 24.53 -29.29 -13.78
N PHE A 498 24.27 -28.41 -12.81
CA PHE A 498 24.40 -26.96 -12.93
C PHE A 498 25.06 -26.38 -11.67
N GLU A 499 25.67 -25.20 -11.80
CA GLU A 499 26.20 -24.43 -10.67
C GLU A 499 25.57 -23.04 -10.68
N ASN A 500 24.82 -22.71 -9.63
CA ASN A 500 24.15 -21.43 -9.51
C ASN A 500 25.07 -20.41 -8.81
N VAL A 501 25.29 -19.25 -9.42
CA VAL A 501 26.23 -18.22 -8.92
C VAL A 501 25.78 -17.56 -7.61
N HIS A 502 24.49 -17.67 -7.26
CA HIS A 502 23.93 -17.16 -6.02
C HIS A 502 23.86 -18.23 -4.91
N GLY A 503 24.43 -19.41 -5.13
CA GLY A 503 24.40 -20.53 -4.18
C GLY A 503 23.04 -21.23 -4.08
N ILE A 504 22.10 -20.96 -5.00
CA ILE A 504 20.73 -21.53 -4.96
C ILE A 504 20.71 -22.89 -5.65
N GLN A 505 21.16 -23.91 -4.92
CA GLN A 505 21.26 -25.30 -5.37
C GLN A 505 20.02 -26.14 -5.07
N ASP A 506 18.89 -25.50 -4.74
CA ASP A 506 17.61 -26.16 -4.53
C ASP A 506 17.21 -27.04 -5.73
N ARG A 507 16.52 -28.15 -5.48
CA ARG A 507 15.99 -28.99 -6.57
C ARG A 507 15.04 -28.15 -7.43
N ARG A 508 15.12 -28.30 -8.75
CA ARG A 508 14.18 -27.64 -9.68
C ARG A 508 13.18 -28.65 -10.20
N ARG A 509 11.92 -28.25 -10.32
CA ARG A 509 10.90 -29.03 -11.03
C ARG A 509 10.88 -28.55 -12.47
N LEU A 510 11.12 -29.46 -13.40
CA LEU A 510 11.00 -29.25 -14.85
C LEU A 510 9.77 -29.99 -15.35
N SER A 511 8.91 -29.30 -16.08
CA SER A 511 7.77 -29.90 -16.77
C SER A 511 7.76 -29.47 -18.22
N ILE A 512 7.58 -30.43 -19.13
CA ILE A 512 7.36 -30.22 -20.56
C ILE A 512 6.06 -30.93 -20.88
N ILE A 513 4.99 -30.15 -21.05
CA ILE A 513 3.62 -30.66 -21.11
C ILE A 513 3.00 -30.22 -22.43
N PRO A 514 2.60 -31.14 -23.32
CA PRO A 514 1.82 -30.82 -24.50
C PRO A 514 0.37 -30.45 -24.14
N TYR A 515 -0.20 -29.54 -24.91
CA TYR A 515 -1.58 -29.03 -24.83
C TYR A 515 -2.11 -28.80 -26.24
N ASP A 516 -2.97 -29.70 -26.73
CA ASP A 516 -3.59 -29.57 -28.06
C ASP A 516 -2.53 -29.32 -29.17
N THR A 517 -2.47 -28.11 -29.74
CA THR A 517 -1.50 -27.69 -30.78
C THR A 517 -0.24 -27.00 -30.22
N ARG A 518 0.01 -27.05 -28.92
CA ARG A 518 1.11 -26.36 -28.23
C ARG A 518 1.79 -27.26 -27.20
N PHE A 519 2.91 -26.80 -26.66
CA PHE A 519 3.48 -27.37 -25.44
C PHE A 519 4.09 -26.29 -24.56
N SER A 520 4.14 -26.54 -23.26
CA SER A 520 4.72 -25.64 -22.28
C SER A 520 5.90 -26.30 -21.58
N ILE A 521 7.01 -25.56 -21.52
CA ILE A 521 8.19 -25.87 -20.73
C ILE A 521 8.19 -24.93 -19.53
N ASN A 522 8.27 -25.47 -18.33
CA ASN A 522 8.34 -24.70 -17.10
C ASN A 522 9.43 -25.27 -16.18
N CYS A 523 10.30 -24.41 -15.67
CA CYS A 523 11.30 -24.71 -14.66
C CYS A 523 11.16 -23.75 -13.49
N GLN A 524 11.01 -24.31 -12.29
CA GLN A 524 10.88 -23.54 -11.04
C GLN A 524 11.49 -24.28 -9.86
N ILE A 525 11.78 -23.56 -8.77
CA ILE A 525 12.20 -24.20 -7.52
C ILE A 525 11.13 -25.17 -7.04
N TYR A 526 11.54 -26.40 -6.72
CA TYR A 526 10.66 -27.40 -6.16
C TYR A 526 10.21 -26.96 -4.77
N LYS A 527 8.97 -26.47 -4.67
CA LYS A 527 8.28 -26.33 -3.39
C LYS A 527 7.70 -27.71 -3.05
N LYS A 528 8.15 -28.31 -1.95
CA LYS A 528 7.48 -29.49 -1.38
C LYS A 528 6.02 -29.07 -1.13
N PRO A 529 5.01 -29.81 -1.60
CA PRO A 529 3.63 -29.45 -1.30
C PRO A 529 3.49 -29.32 0.22
N MET A 530 3.02 -28.16 0.70
CA MET A 530 2.44 -28.10 2.04
C MET A 530 1.26 -29.07 1.99
N ALA A 531 1.35 -30.15 2.74
CA ALA A 531 0.24 -31.09 2.83
C ALA A 531 -1.00 -30.32 3.31
N PRO A 532 -2.16 -30.40 2.65
CA PRO A 532 -3.38 -30.50 3.43
C PRO A 532 -3.37 -31.91 4.01
N PHE A 533 -3.57 -32.07 5.31
CA PHE A 533 -4.45 -33.11 5.88
C PHE A 533 -4.40 -32.96 7.39
N GLU A 534 -5.55 -32.51 7.90
CA GLU A 534 -6.10 -32.84 9.19
C GLU A 534 -5.59 -34.21 9.67
N MET A 535 -5.00 -34.23 10.86
CA MET A 535 -5.11 -35.41 11.69
C MET A 535 -6.58 -35.51 12.08
N CYS A 536 -7.37 -36.30 11.35
CA CYS A 536 -8.55 -36.89 11.93
C CYS A 536 -8.07 -38.02 12.84
N PRO A 537 -8.32 -37.96 14.16
CA PRO A 537 -8.21 -39.15 15.00
C PRO A 537 -9.38 -40.06 14.64
N PHE A 538 -9.09 -41.30 14.25
CA PHE A 538 -9.71 -42.57 14.68
C PHE A 538 -9.10 -43.72 13.88
#